data_AF-A0A7W8W7D6-F1
#
_entry.id   AF-A0A7W8W7D6-F1
#
_cell.length_a   1.000
_cell.length_b   1.000
_cell.length_c   1.000
_cell.angle_alpha   90.00
_cell.angle_beta   90.00
_cell.angle_gamma   90.00
#
_symmetry.space_group_name_H-M   'P 1'
#
loop_
_entity.id
_entity.type
_entity.pdbx_description
1 polymer ?
#
loop_
_entity_poly.entity_id
_entity_poly.type
_entity_poly.pdbx_seq_one_letter_code
_entity_poly.pdbx_strand_id
1 'polypeptide(L)'
;MRRYSVALRKIAASAFEGGVQSRIYRERLDTLAPRTLVIWGAQDQIIPAAHAQGLPAQVRVHVIDGKGHMVQMEAASEVNRLLNEFFG
;
A
#
# COMPACT_ATOMS: atom_id res chain seq x y z
N MET A 1 10.71 -6.53 -27.47
CA MET A 1 9.71 -5.55 -26.99
C MET A 1 8.43 -6.30 -26.61
N ARG A 2 8.09 -6.40 -25.32
CA ARG A 2 6.97 -7.24 -24.84
C ARG A 2 5.65 -6.56 -25.22
N ARG A 3 4.88 -7.14 -26.16
CA ARG A 3 3.55 -6.62 -26.52
C ARG A 3 2.56 -7.00 -25.42
N TYR A 4 2.18 -6.05 -24.58
CA TYR A 4 1.07 -6.22 -23.65
C TYR A 4 -0.25 -6.45 -24.41
N SER A 5 -1.26 -7.06 -23.79
CA SER A 5 -2.58 -7.20 -24.42
C SER A 5 -3.28 -5.84 -24.55
N VAL A 6 -4.26 -5.75 -25.46
CA VAL A 6 -5.12 -4.55 -25.58
C VAL A 6 -5.80 -4.24 -24.25
N ALA A 7 -6.25 -5.27 -23.54
CA ALA A 7 -6.89 -5.13 -22.23
C ALA A 7 -5.94 -4.51 -21.19
N LEU A 8 -4.70 -5.02 -21.07
CA LEU A 8 -3.75 -4.52 -20.10
C LEU A 8 -3.35 -3.06 -20.38
N ARG A 9 -3.22 -2.66 -21.66
CA ARG A 9 -2.99 -1.26 -22.02
C ARG A 9 -4.15 -0.35 -21.63
N LYS A 10 -5.39 -0.79 -21.84
CA LYS A 10 -6.58 0.00 -21.44
C LYS A 10 -6.65 0.18 -19.93
N ILE A 11 -6.36 -0.86 -19.16
CA ILE A 11 -6.30 -0.79 -17.69
C ILE A 11 -5.21 0.19 -17.26
N ALA A 12 -4.00 0.06 -17.81
CA ALA A 12 -2.88 0.93 -17.47
C ALA A 12 -3.17 2.41 -17.79
N ALA A 13 -3.75 2.70 -18.95
CA ALA A 13 -4.10 4.07 -19.34
C ALA A 13 -5.16 4.71 -18.43
N SER A 14 -6.11 3.91 -17.93
CA SER A 14 -7.15 4.39 -17.00
C SER A 14 -6.60 4.65 -15.59
N ALA A 15 -5.69 3.79 -15.12
CA ALA A 15 -5.15 3.87 -13.76
C ALA A 15 -3.93 4.81 -13.64
N PHE A 16 -3.13 4.92 -14.70
CA PHE A 16 -1.82 5.57 -14.70
C PHE A 16 -1.65 6.56 -15.86
N GLU A 17 -2.63 7.45 -16.06
CA GLU A 17 -2.51 8.51 -17.06
C GLU A 17 -1.26 9.36 -16.78
N GLY A 18 -0.43 9.59 -17.81
CA GLY A 18 0.86 10.26 -17.65
C GLY A 18 1.91 9.46 -16.86
N GLY A 19 1.69 8.16 -16.61
CA GLY A 19 2.59 7.30 -15.85
C GLY A 19 2.47 7.44 -14.33
N VAL A 20 1.46 8.18 -13.85
CA VAL A 20 1.22 8.42 -12.42
C VAL A 20 -0.18 7.96 -12.04
N GLN A 21 -0.33 7.45 -10.81
CA GLN A 21 -1.63 7.02 -10.32
C GLN A 21 -2.61 8.20 -10.33
N SER A 22 -3.71 8.06 -11.07
CA SER A 22 -4.65 9.16 -11.35
C SER A 22 -5.56 9.52 -10.16
N ARG A 23 -5.66 8.65 -9.16
CA ARG A 23 -6.53 8.85 -7.99
C ARG A 23 -5.75 8.69 -6.69
N ILE A 24 -5.83 9.70 -5.84
CA ILE A 24 -5.21 9.72 -4.51
C ILE A 24 -6.34 9.76 -3.48
N TYR A 25 -6.44 8.71 -2.66
CA TYR A 25 -7.51 8.57 -1.64
C TYR A 25 -7.03 8.86 -0.22
N ARG A 26 -5.78 9.28 -0.09
CA ARG A 26 -5.10 9.44 1.19
C ARG A 26 -5.87 10.31 2.19
N GLU A 27 -6.35 11.46 1.73
CA GLU A 27 -7.11 12.42 2.54
C GLU A 27 -8.55 11.96 2.83
N ARG A 28 -9.00 10.88 2.18
CA ARG A 28 -10.34 10.32 2.36
C ARG A 28 -10.34 9.04 3.20
N LEU A 29 -9.18 8.60 3.69
CA LEU A 29 -9.09 7.39 4.50
C LEU A 29 -9.89 7.51 5.81
N ASP A 30 -9.97 8.72 6.36
CA ASP A 30 -10.76 9.05 7.54
C ASP A 30 -12.26 8.75 7.38
N THR A 31 -12.81 9.05 6.21
CA THR A 31 -14.23 8.92 5.88
C THR A 31 -14.56 7.54 5.33
N LEU A 32 -13.66 6.94 4.54
CA LEU A 32 -13.89 5.65 3.89
C LEU A 32 -13.57 4.46 4.80
N ALA A 33 -12.61 4.60 5.71
CA ALA A 33 -12.09 3.53 6.55
C ALA A 33 -11.68 4.06 7.94
N PRO A 34 -12.65 4.40 8.81
CA PRO A 34 -12.41 5.07 10.08
C PRO A 34 -11.50 4.30 11.06
N ARG A 35 -11.37 2.98 10.89
CA ARG A 35 -10.29 2.18 11.49
C ARG A 35 -9.43 1.61 10.36
N THR A 36 -8.19 2.08 10.25
CA THR A 36 -7.23 1.62 9.24
C THR A 36 -5.90 1.22 9.89
N LEU A 37 -5.36 0.09 9.45
CA LEU A 37 -3.98 -0.35 9.72
C LEU A 37 -3.22 -0.39 8.40
N VAL A 38 -2.04 0.21 8.37
CA VAL A 38 -1.08 0.14 7.28
C VAL A 38 0.14 -0.61 7.77
N ILE A 39 0.52 -1.67 7.06
CA ILE A 39 1.75 -2.42 7.28
C ILE A 39 2.55 -2.36 5.99
N TRP A 40 3.81 -1.95 6.06
CA TRP A 40 4.66 -1.70 4.90
C TRP A 40 6.07 -2.27 5.13
N GLY A 41 6.75 -2.72 4.08
CA GLY A 41 8.19 -3.01 4.15
C GLY A 41 9.06 -1.79 3.85
N ALA A 42 10.06 -1.49 4.69
CA ALA A 42 10.93 -0.32 4.51
C ALA A 42 11.71 -0.32 3.18
N GLN A 43 11.92 -1.48 2.57
CA GLN A 43 12.71 -1.70 1.36
C GLN A 43 11.84 -1.99 0.12
N ASP A 44 10.54 -1.69 0.15
CA ASP A 44 9.64 -1.87 -0.99
C ASP A 44 10.16 -1.13 -2.24
N GLN A 45 10.44 -1.89 -3.30
CA GLN A 45 10.95 -1.40 -4.59
C GLN A 45 9.85 -1.17 -5.64
N ILE A 46 8.58 -1.47 -5.30
CA ILE A 46 7.42 -1.29 -6.17
C ILE A 46 6.65 -0.03 -5.76
N ILE A 47 6.40 0.15 -4.46
CA ILE A 47 5.70 1.32 -3.91
C ILE A 47 6.55 1.95 -2.78
N PRO A 48 6.99 3.21 -2.91
CA PRO A 48 7.85 3.84 -1.92
C PRO A 48 7.25 3.86 -0.51
N ALA A 49 8.00 3.39 0.48
CA ALA A 49 7.58 3.39 1.89
C ALA A 49 7.29 4.81 2.44
N ALA A 50 7.84 5.86 1.81
CA ALA A 50 7.53 7.25 2.13
C ALA A 50 6.03 7.57 2.04
N HIS A 51 5.25 6.80 1.25
CA HIS A 51 3.79 6.96 1.17
C HIS A 51 3.06 6.65 2.49
N ALA A 52 3.70 5.92 3.42
CA ALA A 52 3.17 5.66 4.74
C ALA A 52 3.22 6.90 5.67
N GLN A 53 4.03 7.91 5.36
CA GLN A 53 4.19 9.12 6.18
C GLN A 53 3.05 10.10 5.97
N GLY A 54 2.59 10.79 7.01
CA GLY A 54 1.58 11.88 6.96
C GLY A 54 0.14 11.45 6.68
N LEU A 55 -0.15 10.15 6.82
CA LEU A 55 -1.51 9.64 6.79
C LEU A 55 -2.35 10.28 7.91
N PRO A 56 -3.68 10.32 7.79
CA PRO A 56 -4.55 10.83 8.85
C PRO A 56 -4.22 10.20 10.21
N ALA A 57 -4.31 10.98 11.30
CA ALA A 57 -3.81 10.60 12.62
C ALA A 57 -4.42 9.31 13.20
N GLN A 58 -5.62 8.93 12.76
CA GLN A 58 -6.31 7.70 13.15
C GLN A 58 -5.76 6.44 12.48
N VAL A 59 -4.95 6.59 11.42
CA VAL A 59 -4.37 5.46 10.71
C VAL A 59 -3.18 4.94 11.51
N ARG A 60 -3.26 3.67 11.95
CA ARG A 60 -2.13 2.99 12.57
C ARG A 60 -1.14 2.57 11.48
N VAL A 61 0.12 2.93 11.61
CA VAL A 61 1.15 2.67 10.58
C VAL A 61 2.32 1.91 11.19
N HIS A 62 2.69 0.80 10.55
CA HIS A 62 3.88 0.01 10.87
C HIS A 62 4.73 -0.16 9.61
N VAL A 63 5.96 0.32 9.65
CA VAL A 63 6.96 0.08 8.61
C VAL A 63 7.99 -0.88 9.16
N ILE A 64 8.15 -2.04 8.52
CA ILE A 64 9.01 -3.13 8.98
C ILE A 64 10.36 -3.05 8.25
N ASP A 65 11.43 -2.88 9.02
CA ASP A 65 12.79 -2.83 8.51
C ASP A 65 13.21 -4.14 7.85
N GLY A 66 14.00 -4.04 6.77
CA GLY A 66 14.51 -5.21 6.06
C GLY A 66 13.47 -5.98 5.23
N LYS A 67 12.24 -5.45 5.07
CA LYS A 67 11.16 -6.08 4.29
C LYS A 67 10.83 -5.28 3.04
N GLY A 68 10.51 -6.00 1.97
CA GLY A 68 10.13 -5.47 0.67
C GLY A 68 8.62 -5.37 0.46
N HIS A 69 8.21 -5.54 -0.78
CA HIS A 69 6.83 -5.31 -1.23
C HIS A 69 5.82 -6.31 -0.66
N MET A 70 6.24 -7.56 -0.45
CA MET A 70 5.35 -8.64 -0.03
C MET A 70 5.45 -8.84 1.48
N VAL A 71 5.29 -7.77 2.26
CA VAL A 71 5.52 -7.75 3.72
C VAL A 71 4.75 -8.84 4.47
N GLN A 72 3.54 -9.19 4.03
CA GLN A 72 2.73 -10.28 4.58
C GLN A 72 3.36 -11.67 4.40
N MET A 73 4.19 -11.86 3.37
CA MET A 73 4.94 -13.10 3.15
C MET A 73 6.31 -13.04 3.82
N GLU A 74 6.99 -11.89 3.73
CA GLU A 74 8.36 -11.70 4.23
C GLU A 74 8.45 -11.56 5.76
N ALA A 75 7.36 -11.17 6.42
CA ALA A 75 7.25 -10.96 7.86
C ALA A 75 5.92 -11.53 8.42
N ALA A 76 5.48 -12.69 7.92
CA ALA A 76 4.15 -13.26 8.23
C ALA A 76 3.79 -13.29 9.72
N SER A 77 4.72 -13.70 10.59
CA SER A 77 4.48 -13.75 12.04
C SER A 77 4.20 -12.37 12.64
N GLU A 78 4.96 -11.35 12.23
CA GLU A 78 4.77 -9.98 12.71
C GLU A 78 3.49 -9.36 12.17
N VAL A 79 3.20 -9.58 10.87
CA VAL A 79 1.94 -9.16 10.26
C VAL A 79 0.74 -9.78 10.98
N ASN A 80 0.77 -11.08 11.25
CA ASN A 80 -0.31 -11.76 11.98
C ASN A 80 -0.49 -11.21 13.40
N ARG A 81 0.60 -10.90 14.10
CA ARG A 81 0.55 -10.25 15.42
C ARG A 81 -0.15 -8.89 15.34
N LEU A 82 0.26 -8.04 14.40
CA LEU A 82 -0.33 -6.71 14.20
C LEU A 82 -1.82 -6.79 13.81
N LEU A 83 -2.19 -7.77 12.99
CA LEU A 83 -3.60 -8.00 12.64
C LEU A 83 -4.42 -8.42 13.87
N ASN A 84 -3.91 -9.33 14.69
CA ASN A 84 -4.59 -9.74 15.92
C ASN A 84 -4.76 -8.57 16.90
N GLU A 85 -3.75 -7.71 17.05
CA GLU A 85 -3.83 -6.48 17.87
C GLU A 85 -4.77 -5.41 17.28
N PHE A 86 -5.04 -5.47 15.98
CA PHE A 86 -5.93 -4.54 15.31
C PHE A 86 -7.41 -4.96 15.41
N PHE A 87 -7.66 -6.26 15.32
CA PHE A 87 -8.99 -6.86 15.36
C PHE A 87 -9.48 -7.21 16.76
N GLY A 88 -8.57 -7.56 17.67
CA GLY A 88 -8.86 -7.67 19.11
C GLY A 88 -9.23 -6.32 19.70
#